data_AF-A0A2E3K9G7-F1
#
_entry.id   AF-A0A2E3K9G7-F1
#
_cell.length_a   1.000
_cell.length_b   1.000
_cell.length_c   1.000
_cell.angle_alpha   90.00
_cell.angle_beta   90.00
_cell.angle_gamma   90.00
#
_symmetry.space_group_name_H-M   'P 1'
#
loop_
_entity.id
_entity.type
_entity.pdbx_description
1 polymer ?
#
loop_
_entity_poly.entity_id
_entity_poly.type
_entity_poly.pdbx_seq_one_letter_code
_entity_poly.pdbx_strand_id
1 'polypeptide(L)'
;MVLKDLNKIRINKLYKVFGPRPKKVMSLVTQGISKSELLRDHNHILALRNVNLAIQQGKLQVIMGLSGSGKSTLIRHINRLIEPTSGDIWYDNNNILSYSSAKIRKFRRENISMVFQNFALMPHQNISQNVELGLKVQGKSKSFRAKVASDWIKKVGLQGFEKYYPHQLSGGMRQRVGLARALATNAEVLLMDEPFSALDPLIKTDMQTLLIKLQKEVKKTIIFVTHDLEEAIYIGDKIVILKDGEAIQNGNSQQILLQPKNDYIASFTRRVNRGRAIKVGSITNSTEHTYTDAECNENTCLEEALKLALKSPEKKIRVINDNNDYVGFVDAASIMETICEPK
;
A
#
# COMPACT_ATOMS: atom_id res chain seq x y z
N MET A 1 6.40 23.58 21.47
CA MET A 1 6.86 22.77 20.33
C MET A 1 5.67 21.96 19.84
N VAL A 2 5.01 22.36 18.73
CA VAL A 2 3.83 21.65 18.24
C VAL A 2 4.28 20.29 17.70
N LEU A 3 3.81 19.20 18.32
CA LEU A 3 4.01 17.84 17.83
C LEU A 3 3.62 17.80 16.35
N LYS A 4 4.60 17.60 15.48
CA LYS A 4 4.38 17.49 14.04
C LYS A 4 3.51 16.24 13.84
N ASP A 5 2.27 16.40 13.37
CA ASP A 5 1.41 15.26 13.04
C ASP A 5 2.17 14.41 12.01
N LEU A 6 2.49 13.17 12.39
CA LEU A 6 3.23 12.23 11.55
C LEU A 6 2.39 11.74 10.36
N ASN A 7 1.09 12.05 10.35
CA ASN A 7 0.15 11.61 9.34
C ASN A 7 0.03 12.62 8.20
N LYS A 8 0.30 12.17 6.98
CA LYS A 8 0.10 12.95 5.75
C LYS A 8 -1.37 13.02 5.35
N ILE A 9 -2.11 11.93 5.55
CA ILE A 9 -3.54 11.84 5.25
C ILE A 9 -4.29 11.26 6.46
N ARG A 10 -5.41 11.88 6.81
CA ARG A 10 -6.34 11.38 7.83
C ARG A 10 -7.76 11.30 7.26
N ILE A 11 -8.41 10.17 7.44
CA ILE A 11 -9.77 9.90 7.00
C ILE A 11 -10.59 9.66 8.26
N ASN A 12 -11.66 10.42 8.46
CA ASN A 12 -12.49 10.35 9.65
C ASN A 12 -13.95 10.10 9.25
N LYS A 13 -14.55 9.05 9.82
CA LYS A 13 -15.96 8.68 9.67
C LYS A 13 -16.44 8.73 8.22
N LEU A 14 -15.66 8.17 7.29
CA LEU A 14 -15.96 8.25 5.86
C LEU A 14 -17.04 7.24 5.47
N TYR A 15 -18.08 7.73 4.77
CA TYR A 15 -19.15 6.91 4.22
C TYR A 15 -19.32 7.15 2.72
N LYS A 16 -19.68 6.09 2.00
CA LYS A 16 -20.10 6.17 0.61
C LYS A 16 -21.29 5.25 0.35
N VAL A 17 -22.38 5.89 -0.07
CA VAL A 17 -23.59 5.24 -0.56
C VAL A 17 -23.80 5.66 -2.02
N PHE A 18 -24.02 4.69 -2.89
CA PHE A 18 -24.46 4.87 -4.27
C PHE A 18 -25.97 4.67 -4.37
N GLY A 19 -26.60 5.37 -5.31
CA GLY A 19 -28.06 5.36 -5.49
C GLY A 19 -28.64 6.77 -5.58
N PRO A 20 -29.95 6.90 -5.82
CA PRO A 20 -30.62 8.19 -5.98
C PRO A 20 -30.74 8.94 -4.65
N ARG A 21 -30.17 10.15 -4.56
CA ARG A 21 -30.20 10.99 -3.35
C ARG A 21 -29.63 10.26 -2.11
N PRO A 22 -28.35 9.84 -2.13
CA PRO A 22 -27.76 8.96 -1.12
C PRO A 22 -27.75 9.54 0.30
N LYS A 23 -27.84 10.87 0.45
CA LYS A 23 -27.94 11.53 1.76
C LYS A 23 -29.24 11.18 2.51
N LYS A 24 -30.33 10.84 1.80
CA LYS A 24 -31.63 10.52 2.42
C LYS A 24 -31.61 9.24 3.26
N VAL A 25 -30.75 8.28 2.91
CA VAL A 25 -30.65 6.99 3.59
C VAL A 25 -29.53 6.96 4.63
N MET A 26 -28.85 8.08 4.87
CA MET A 26 -27.70 8.12 5.79
C MET A 26 -28.09 7.83 7.24
N SER A 27 -29.28 8.25 7.69
CA SER A 27 -29.78 7.92 9.03
C SER A 27 -29.86 6.41 9.24
N LEU A 28 -30.42 5.68 8.27
CA LEU A 28 -30.50 4.21 8.28
C LEU A 28 -29.12 3.57 8.30
N VAL A 29 -28.19 4.08 7.48
CA VAL A 29 -26.79 3.59 7.43
C VAL A 29 -26.08 3.79 8.78
N THR A 30 -26.29 4.93 9.43
CA THR A 30 -25.71 5.20 10.76
C THR A 30 -26.37 4.38 11.87
N GLN A 31 -27.63 3.98 11.69
CA GLN A 31 -28.36 3.08 12.60
C GLN A 31 -28.01 1.60 12.41
N GLY A 32 -27.21 1.26 11.39
CA GLY A 32 -26.68 -0.09 11.22
C GLY A 32 -27.42 -0.97 10.21
N ILE A 33 -28.29 -0.42 9.34
CA ILE A 33 -28.94 -1.20 8.28
C ILE A 33 -27.90 -1.99 7.48
N SER A 34 -28.20 -3.25 7.16
CA SER A 34 -27.27 -4.09 6.40
C SER A 34 -27.17 -3.64 4.93
N LYS A 35 -26.12 -4.07 4.23
CA LYS A 35 -25.96 -3.78 2.79
C LYS A 35 -27.10 -4.37 1.95
N SER A 36 -27.50 -5.59 2.28
CA SER A 36 -28.51 -6.34 1.55
C SER A 36 -29.90 -5.72 1.71
N GLU A 37 -30.27 -5.31 2.92
CA GLU A 37 -31.51 -4.58 3.19
C GLU A 37 -31.52 -3.22 2.49
N LEU A 38 -30.42 -2.46 2.59
CA LEU A 38 -30.31 -1.16 1.93
C LEU A 38 -30.49 -1.27 0.40
N LEU A 39 -29.95 -2.33 -0.21
CA LEU A 39 -30.10 -2.59 -1.63
C LEU A 39 -31.54 -3.01 -1.97
N ARG A 40 -32.08 -4.00 -1.26
CA ARG A 40 -33.41 -4.58 -1.55
C ARG A 40 -34.54 -3.57 -1.32
N ASP A 41 -34.49 -2.86 -0.19
CA ASP A 41 -35.62 -2.09 0.32
C ASP A 41 -35.54 -0.61 -0.08
N HIS A 42 -34.33 -0.12 -0.39
CA HIS A 42 -34.10 1.28 -0.77
C HIS A 42 -33.38 1.47 -2.11
N ASN A 43 -32.95 0.40 -2.79
CA ASN A 43 -32.17 0.47 -4.04
C ASN A 43 -30.89 1.32 -3.93
N HIS A 44 -30.18 1.18 -2.80
CA HIS A 44 -28.92 1.88 -2.51
C HIS A 44 -27.80 0.89 -2.19
N ILE A 45 -26.60 1.16 -2.69
CA ILE A 45 -25.41 0.32 -2.46
C ILE A 45 -24.49 1.03 -1.46
N LEU A 46 -24.28 0.43 -0.29
CA LEU A 46 -23.31 0.90 0.70
C LEU A 46 -21.90 0.38 0.35
N ALA A 47 -21.04 1.28 -0.13
CA ALA A 47 -19.68 0.96 -0.53
C ALA A 47 -18.65 1.13 0.58
N LEU A 48 -18.83 2.15 1.44
CA LEU A 48 -17.96 2.40 2.60
C LEU A 48 -18.81 2.78 3.82
N ARG A 49 -18.50 2.20 4.98
CA ARG A 49 -19.15 2.48 6.26
C ARG A 49 -18.08 2.86 7.29
N ASN A 50 -18.22 4.05 7.88
CA ASN A 50 -17.42 4.53 9.01
C ASN A 50 -15.91 4.27 8.92
N VAL A 51 -15.31 4.53 7.75
CA VAL A 51 -13.88 4.25 7.58
C VAL A 51 -13.07 5.34 8.27
N ASN A 52 -12.17 4.91 9.17
CA ASN A 52 -11.22 5.75 9.88
C ASN A 52 -9.80 5.25 9.57
N LEU A 53 -8.94 6.13 9.07
CA LEU A 53 -7.59 5.76 8.64
C LEU A 53 -6.62 6.92 8.79
N ALA A 54 -5.41 6.64 9.30
CA ALA A 54 -4.31 7.59 9.40
C ALA A 54 -3.10 7.04 8.65
N ILE A 55 -2.61 7.80 7.67
CA ILE A 55 -1.55 7.39 6.75
C ILE A 55 -0.33 8.24 7.02
N GLN A 56 0.77 7.60 7.42
CA GLN A 56 2.00 8.26 7.81
C GLN A 56 2.77 8.81 6.61
N GLN A 57 3.40 9.96 6.80
CA GLN A 57 4.25 10.55 5.77
C GLN A 57 5.44 9.65 5.45
N GLY A 58 5.74 9.47 4.16
CA GLY A 58 6.92 8.75 3.68
C GLY A 58 6.84 7.22 3.87
N LYS A 59 5.67 6.70 4.25
CA LYS A 59 5.41 5.27 4.43
C LYS A 59 4.56 4.72 3.29
N LEU A 60 4.68 3.41 3.05
CA LEU A 60 3.85 2.65 2.13
C LEU A 60 2.70 2.00 2.92
N GLN A 61 1.52 2.59 2.79
CA GLN A 61 0.27 2.06 3.34
C GLN A 61 -0.41 1.18 2.30
N VAL A 62 -0.60 -0.09 2.61
CA VAL A 62 -1.39 -1.01 1.81
C VAL A 62 -2.85 -1.00 2.28
N ILE A 63 -3.77 -1.00 1.31
CA ILE A 63 -5.21 -1.21 1.49
C ILE A 63 -5.53 -2.55 0.82
N MET A 64 -5.76 -3.57 1.62
CA MET A 64 -6.03 -4.95 1.19
C MET A 64 -7.52 -5.27 1.32
N GLY A 65 -8.03 -6.18 0.49
CA GLY A 65 -9.38 -6.73 0.64
C GLY A 65 -9.89 -7.35 -0.66
N LEU A 66 -10.97 -8.12 -0.58
CA LEU A 66 -11.57 -8.76 -1.76
C LEU A 66 -12.18 -7.75 -2.75
N SER A 67 -12.52 -8.22 -3.94
CA SER A 67 -13.32 -7.44 -4.90
C SER A 67 -14.63 -6.98 -4.23
N GLY A 68 -15.06 -5.75 -4.50
CA GLY A 68 -16.26 -5.16 -3.91
C GLY A 68 -16.13 -4.67 -2.46
N SER A 69 -14.97 -4.80 -1.80
CA SER A 69 -14.81 -4.34 -0.42
C SER A 69 -14.68 -2.81 -0.24
N GLY A 70 -14.65 -2.04 -1.34
CA GLY A 70 -14.62 -0.57 -1.31
C GLY A 70 -13.24 0.08 -1.47
N LYS A 71 -12.15 -0.69 -1.62
CA LYS A 71 -10.76 -0.19 -1.73
C LYS A 71 -10.56 0.90 -2.79
N SER A 72 -10.98 0.60 -4.01
CA SER A 72 -10.87 1.47 -5.17
C SER A 72 -11.79 2.71 -5.04
N THR A 73 -12.88 2.61 -4.27
CA THR A 73 -13.72 3.76 -3.91
C THR A 73 -13.02 4.65 -2.88
N LEU A 74 -12.41 4.05 -1.85
CA LEU A 74 -11.65 4.75 -0.81
C LEU A 74 -10.50 5.57 -1.40
N ILE A 75 -9.67 4.97 -2.27
CA ILE A 75 -8.53 5.69 -2.88
C ILE A 75 -9.00 6.82 -3.81
N ARG A 76 -10.14 6.65 -4.51
CA ARG A 76 -10.74 7.69 -5.35
C ARG A 76 -11.31 8.85 -4.53
N HIS A 77 -11.69 8.63 -3.28
CA HIS A 77 -12.07 9.72 -2.37
C HIS A 77 -10.87 10.58 -1.95
N ILE A 78 -9.70 9.98 -1.73
CA ILE A 78 -8.46 10.72 -1.42
C ILE A 78 -8.07 11.66 -2.58
N ASN A 79 -8.23 11.19 -3.82
CA ASN A 79 -8.03 12.03 -5.03
C ASN A 79 -9.24 12.93 -5.34
N ARG A 80 -10.35 12.77 -4.60
CA ARG A 80 -11.65 13.41 -4.81
C ARG A 80 -12.13 13.31 -6.27
N LEU A 81 -11.94 12.12 -6.87
CA LEU A 81 -12.53 11.75 -8.16
C LEU A 81 -13.99 11.30 -7.99
N ILE A 82 -14.33 10.81 -6.81
CA ILE A 82 -15.69 10.49 -6.38
C ILE A 82 -15.90 11.24 -5.06
N GLU A 83 -17.05 11.91 -4.91
CA GLU A 83 -17.39 12.56 -3.64
C GLU A 83 -17.91 11.54 -2.63
N PRO A 84 -17.44 11.59 -1.37
CA PRO A 84 -18.01 10.79 -0.30
C PRO A 84 -19.43 11.26 0.02
N THR A 85 -20.23 10.39 0.63
CA THR A 85 -21.58 10.77 1.09
C THR A 85 -21.50 11.57 2.40
N SER A 86 -20.57 11.21 3.28
CA SER A 86 -20.30 11.87 4.57
C SER A 86 -18.87 11.57 5.04
N GLY A 87 -18.39 12.35 6.01
CA GLY A 87 -17.07 12.22 6.63
C GLY A 87 -16.08 13.26 6.13
N ASP A 88 -14.83 13.15 6.59
CA ASP A 88 -13.77 14.09 6.29
C ASP A 88 -12.51 13.41 5.77
N ILE A 89 -11.81 14.10 4.88
CA ILE A 89 -10.49 13.68 4.39
C ILE A 89 -9.54 14.86 4.53
N TRP A 90 -8.52 14.68 5.35
CA TRP A 90 -7.51 15.68 5.65
C TRP A 90 -6.22 15.31 4.93
N TYR A 91 -5.65 16.29 4.22
CA TYR A 91 -4.27 16.25 3.74
C TYR A 91 -3.48 17.29 4.52
N ASP A 92 -2.47 16.83 5.26
CA ASP A 92 -1.86 17.58 6.36
C ASP A 92 -2.95 18.15 7.30
N ASN A 93 -3.07 19.47 7.38
CA ASN A 93 -4.04 20.19 8.20
C ASN A 93 -5.25 20.73 7.42
N ASN A 94 -5.41 20.33 6.16
CA ASN A 94 -6.48 20.85 5.29
C ASN A 94 -7.48 19.76 4.92
N ASN A 95 -8.76 19.98 5.24
CA ASN A 95 -9.84 19.13 4.73
C ASN A 95 -10.04 19.35 3.23
N ILE A 96 -9.81 18.32 2.41
CA ILE A 96 -9.87 18.43 0.94
C ILE A 96 -11.30 18.53 0.41
N LEU A 97 -12.30 18.18 1.23
CA LEU A 97 -13.71 18.26 0.85
C LEU A 97 -14.22 19.71 0.83
N SER A 98 -13.58 20.61 1.58
CA SER A 98 -13.89 22.05 1.55
C SER A 98 -13.25 22.79 0.38
N TYR A 99 -12.41 22.12 -0.42
CA TYR A 99 -11.74 22.76 -1.55
C TYR A 99 -12.73 23.14 -2.64
N SER A 100 -12.58 24.34 -3.19
CA SER A 100 -13.24 24.73 -4.42
C SER A 100 -12.76 23.89 -5.61
N SER A 101 -13.50 23.90 -6.71
CA SER A 101 -13.14 23.19 -7.94
C SER A 101 -11.75 23.58 -8.47
N ALA A 102 -11.34 24.84 -8.30
CA ALA A 102 -10.00 25.30 -8.68
C ALA A 102 -8.92 24.75 -7.72
N LYS A 103 -9.18 24.80 -6.41
CA LYS A 103 -8.24 24.33 -5.39
C LYS A 103 -8.01 22.82 -5.47
N ILE A 104 -9.05 22.02 -5.69
CA ILE A 104 -8.88 20.56 -5.86
C ILE A 104 -8.14 20.21 -7.15
N ARG A 105 -8.32 20.96 -8.25
CA ARG A 105 -7.52 20.77 -9.47
C ARG A 105 -6.05 21.07 -9.25
N LYS A 106 -5.73 22.14 -8.50
CA LYS A 106 -4.34 22.45 -8.13
C LYS A 106 -3.74 21.34 -7.26
N PHE A 107 -4.47 20.90 -6.24
CA PHE A 107 -4.09 19.79 -5.38
C PHE A 107 -3.74 18.51 -6.16
N ARG A 108 -4.58 18.12 -7.12
CA ARG A 108 -4.31 16.97 -8.01
C ARG A 108 -3.13 17.15 -8.96
N ARG A 109 -2.74 18.38 -9.27
CA ARG A 109 -1.57 18.63 -10.12
C ARG A 109 -0.26 18.59 -9.35
N GLU A 110 -0.27 19.00 -8.09
CA GLU A 110 0.95 19.31 -7.33
C GLU A 110 1.22 18.32 -6.18
N ASN A 111 0.18 17.79 -5.54
CA ASN A 111 0.31 17.07 -4.27
C ASN A 111 0.03 15.56 -4.37
N ILE A 112 -0.80 15.14 -5.33
CA ILE A 112 -1.21 13.75 -5.52
C ILE A 112 -0.90 13.30 -6.95
N SER A 113 -0.42 12.07 -7.08
CA SER A 113 -0.29 11.36 -8.35
C SER A 113 -0.98 10.00 -8.26
N MET A 114 -1.46 9.47 -9.39
CA MET A 114 -2.21 8.22 -9.43
C MET A 114 -1.69 7.26 -10.50
N VAL A 115 -1.52 6.00 -10.13
CA VAL A 115 -1.29 4.85 -11.01
C VAL A 115 -2.55 4.00 -11.01
N PHE A 116 -3.11 3.80 -12.19
CA PHE A 116 -4.35 3.04 -12.39
C PHE A 116 -4.04 1.56 -12.64
N GLN A 117 -5.06 0.71 -12.44
CA GLN A 117 -5.02 -0.72 -12.73
C GLN A 117 -4.69 -1.00 -14.20
N ASN A 118 -5.32 -0.26 -15.12
CA ASN A 118 -4.93 -0.23 -16.52
C ASN A 118 -3.87 0.86 -16.70
N PHE A 119 -2.81 0.58 -17.47
CA PHE A 119 -1.64 1.47 -17.66
C PHE A 119 -2.00 2.94 -17.94
N ALA A 120 -3.16 3.17 -18.56
CA ALA A 120 -3.75 4.49 -18.85
C ALA A 120 -2.75 5.42 -19.55
N LEU A 121 -1.88 4.85 -20.38
CA LEU A 121 -0.93 5.59 -21.21
C LEU A 121 -1.68 6.17 -22.41
N MET A 122 -1.24 7.34 -22.86
CA MET A 122 -1.75 7.98 -24.07
C MET A 122 -1.18 7.22 -25.28
N PRO A 123 -2.01 6.51 -26.07
CA PRO A 123 -1.53 5.58 -27.10
C PRO A 123 -0.91 6.31 -28.31
N HIS A 124 -1.34 7.56 -28.54
CA HIS A 124 -0.88 8.45 -29.60
C HIS A 124 0.35 9.28 -29.19
N GLN A 125 0.91 9.05 -27.99
CA GLN A 125 2.09 9.73 -27.49
C GLN A 125 3.20 8.71 -27.26
N ASN A 126 4.44 9.10 -27.51
CA ASN A 126 5.59 8.27 -27.16
C ASN A 126 5.82 8.24 -25.63
N ILE A 127 6.78 7.43 -25.19
CA ILE A 127 7.06 7.22 -23.77
C ILE A 127 7.55 8.50 -23.08
N SER A 128 8.45 9.28 -23.71
CA SER A 128 8.88 10.58 -23.17
C SER A 128 7.69 11.50 -22.95
N GLN A 129 6.81 11.64 -23.95
CA GLN A 129 5.61 12.47 -23.86
C GLN A 129 4.64 12.01 -22.77
N ASN A 130 4.48 10.70 -22.61
CA ASN A 130 3.67 10.13 -21.52
C ASN A 130 4.23 10.51 -20.16
N VAL A 131 5.54 10.41 -19.94
CA VAL A 131 6.20 10.76 -18.68
C VAL A 131 6.16 12.27 -18.43
N GLU A 132 6.31 13.09 -19.47
CA GLU A 132 6.22 14.55 -19.40
C GLU A 132 4.81 15.09 -19.13
N LEU A 133 3.76 14.28 -19.34
CA LEU A 133 2.37 14.75 -19.39
C LEU A 133 1.96 15.52 -18.13
N GLY A 134 2.24 14.98 -16.95
CA GLY A 134 1.88 15.63 -15.68
C GLY A 134 2.59 16.99 -15.51
N LEU A 135 3.87 17.05 -15.86
CA LEU A 135 4.64 18.29 -15.81
C LEU A 135 4.16 19.32 -16.86
N LYS A 136 3.68 18.85 -18.02
CA LYS A 136 3.09 19.71 -19.06
C LYS A 136 1.84 20.39 -18.52
N VAL A 137 0.99 19.62 -17.83
CA VAL A 137 -0.23 20.12 -17.17
C VAL A 137 0.08 21.07 -16.01
N GLN A 138 1.23 20.91 -15.34
CA GLN A 138 1.75 21.88 -14.35
C GLN A 138 2.34 23.15 -14.98
N GLY A 139 2.41 23.25 -16.32
CA GLY A 139 2.97 24.42 -17.02
C GLY A 139 4.50 24.50 -17.00
N LYS A 140 5.21 23.40 -16.75
CA LYS A 140 6.69 23.39 -16.76
C LYS A 140 7.25 23.52 -18.18
N SER A 141 8.41 24.18 -18.31
CA SER A 141 9.08 24.41 -19.59
C SER A 141 9.47 23.10 -20.29
N LYS A 142 9.49 23.07 -21.63
CA LYS A 142 9.81 21.87 -22.40
C LYS A 142 11.18 21.27 -22.02
N SER A 143 12.20 22.12 -21.83
CA SER A 143 13.55 21.68 -21.44
C SER A 143 13.56 21.00 -20.07
N PHE A 144 12.88 21.57 -19.08
CA PHE A 144 12.74 20.98 -17.75
C PHE A 144 12.01 19.62 -17.81
N ARG A 145 10.90 19.57 -18.54
CA ARG A 145 10.09 18.36 -18.68
C ARG A 145 10.89 17.22 -19.32
N ALA A 146 11.59 17.50 -20.42
CA ALA A 146 12.41 16.50 -21.11
C ALA A 146 13.53 15.94 -20.22
N LYS A 147 14.20 16.79 -19.44
CA LYS A 147 15.23 16.36 -18.49
C LYS A 147 14.66 15.42 -17.42
N VAL A 148 13.59 15.84 -16.74
CA VAL A 148 12.96 15.04 -15.69
C VAL A 148 12.41 13.72 -16.25
N ALA A 149 11.82 13.74 -17.45
CA ALA A 149 11.35 12.53 -18.09
C ALA A 149 12.49 11.55 -18.40
N SER A 150 13.60 12.03 -18.96
CA SER A 150 14.78 11.20 -19.22
C SER A 150 15.34 10.56 -17.94
N ASP A 151 15.46 11.34 -16.86
CA ASP A 151 15.94 10.84 -15.57
C ASP A 151 15.04 9.72 -15.03
N TRP A 152 13.72 9.89 -15.09
CA TRP A 152 12.77 8.89 -14.62
C TRP A 152 12.73 7.65 -15.51
N ILE A 153 12.77 7.80 -16.83
CA ILE A 153 12.85 6.69 -17.78
C ILE A 153 14.10 5.84 -17.51
N LYS A 154 15.25 6.50 -17.27
CA LYS A 154 16.48 5.81 -16.87
C LYS A 154 16.32 5.06 -15.54
N LYS A 155 15.75 5.72 -14.51
CA LYS A 155 15.53 5.10 -13.19
C LYS A 155 14.64 3.86 -13.22
N VAL A 156 13.64 3.83 -14.09
CA VAL A 156 12.79 2.65 -14.27
C VAL A 156 13.37 1.62 -15.25
N GLY A 157 14.59 1.84 -15.76
CA GLY A 157 15.29 0.89 -16.63
C GLY A 157 14.75 0.83 -18.06
N LEU A 158 14.23 1.95 -18.58
CA LEU A 158 13.70 2.06 -19.95
C LEU A 158 14.54 2.97 -20.85
N GLN A 159 15.81 3.19 -20.51
CA GLN A 159 16.72 3.98 -21.34
C GLN A 159 16.80 3.39 -22.75
N GLY A 160 16.69 4.24 -23.77
CA GLY A 160 16.64 3.85 -25.18
C GLY A 160 15.22 3.62 -25.73
N PHE A 161 14.20 3.56 -24.87
CA PHE A 161 12.81 3.41 -25.29
C PHE A 161 12.05 4.74 -25.40
N GLU A 162 12.68 5.89 -25.20
CA GLU A 162 12.01 7.20 -25.03
C GLU A 162 11.07 7.56 -26.19
N LYS A 163 11.44 7.16 -27.42
CA LYS A 163 10.72 7.47 -28.66
C LYS A 163 9.68 6.42 -29.06
N TYR A 164 9.63 5.27 -28.37
CA TYR A 164 8.67 4.21 -28.66
C TYR A 164 7.28 4.58 -28.15
N TYR A 165 6.27 3.95 -28.73
CA TYR A 165 4.86 4.09 -28.36
C TYR A 165 4.40 2.95 -27.45
N PRO A 166 3.35 3.14 -26.62
CA PRO A 166 2.89 2.13 -25.67
C PRO A 166 2.59 0.75 -26.27
N HIS A 167 2.09 0.70 -27.51
CA HIS A 167 1.77 -0.56 -28.19
C HIS A 167 3.02 -1.38 -28.58
N GLN A 168 4.20 -0.75 -28.60
CA GLN A 168 5.48 -1.40 -28.92
C GLN A 168 6.18 -1.96 -27.66
N LEU A 169 5.56 -1.84 -26.48
CA LEU A 169 6.13 -2.24 -25.20
C LEU A 169 5.43 -3.47 -24.62
N SER A 170 6.14 -4.25 -23.80
CA SER A 170 5.54 -5.29 -22.96
C SER A 170 4.67 -4.69 -21.84
N GLY A 171 3.84 -5.52 -21.20
CA GLY A 171 3.00 -5.09 -20.07
C GLY A 171 3.80 -4.48 -18.91
N GLY A 172 4.90 -5.14 -18.51
CA GLY A 172 5.80 -4.63 -17.47
C GLY A 172 6.44 -3.29 -17.85
N MET A 173 6.86 -3.13 -19.11
CA MET A 173 7.42 -1.86 -19.59
C MET A 173 6.37 -0.75 -19.57
N ARG A 174 5.13 -1.02 -20.00
CA ARG A 174 4.03 -0.04 -19.89
C ARG A 174 3.78 0.37 -18.44
N GLN A 175 3.86 -0.56 -17.49
CA GLN A 175 3.72 -0.24 -16.08
C GLN A 175 4.84 0.65 -15.56
N ARG A 176 6.10 0.38 -15.95
CA ARG A 176 7.26 1.21 -15.63
C ARG A 176 7.09 2.64 -16.15
N VAL A 177 6.54 2.82 -17.35
CA VAL A 177 6.19 4.14 -17.89
C VAL A 177 5.11 4.82 -17.05
N GLY A 178 4.07 4.08 -16.65
CA GLY A 178 3.01 4.60 -15.78
C GLY A 178 3.55 5.09 -14.43
N LEU A 179 4.46 4.31 -13.83
CA LEU A 179 5.15 4.67 -12.59
C LEU A 179 6.07 5.89 -12.77
N ALA A 180 6.88 5.92 -13.83
CA ALA A 180 7.74 7.05 -14.17
C ALA A 180 6.92 8.34 -14.36
N ARG A 181 5.81 8.29 -15.10
CA ARG A 181 4.88 9.40 -15.28
C ARG A 181 4.34 9.90 -13.95
N ALA A 182 3.94 8.98 -13.08
CA ALA A 182 3.36 9.34 -11.80
C ALA A 182 4.40 10.04 -10.90
N LEU A 183 5.63 9.52 -10.86
CA LEU A 183 6.73 10.03 -10.05
C LEU A 183 7.36 11.33 -10.61
N ALA A 184 7.31 11.54 -11.93
CA ALA A 184 7.86 12.72 -12.60
C ALA A 184 7.26 14.04 -12.09
N THR A 185 5.99 14.03 -11.68
CA THR A 185 5.29 15.22 -11.14
C THR A 185 5.83 15.71 -9.80
N ASN A 186 6.68 14.93 -9.15
CA ASN A 186 7.19 15.13 -7.80
C ASN A 186 6.09 15.29 -6.72
N ALA A 187 4.87 14.82 -6.97
CA ALA A 187 3.78 14.81 -5.98
C ALA A 187 4.19 14.09 -4.68
N GLU A 188 3.75 14.58 -3.53
CA GLU A 188 4.14 14.01 -2.23
C GLU A 188 3.43 12.68 -1.91
N VAL A 189 2.25 12.47 -2.50
CA VAL A 189 1.45 11.26 -2.33
C VAL A 189 1.28 10.55 -3.67
N LEU A 190 1.54 9.24 -3.67
CA LEU A 190 1.32 8.34 -4.79
C LEU A 190 0.20 7.35 -4.46
N LEU A 191 -0.87 7.39 -5.24
CA LEU A 191 -2.01 6.49 -5.14
C LEU A 191 -1.86 5.39 -6.20
N MET A 192 -1.95 4.12 -5.82
CA MET A 192 -1.84 2.99 -6.74
C MET A 192 -3.04 2.06 -6.56
N ASP A 193 -3.90 1.95 -7.58
CA ASP A 193 -5.12 1.12 -7.55
C ASP A 193 -4.88 -0.18 -8.32
N GLU A 194 -4.55 -1.26 -7.61
CA GLU A 194 -4.20 -2.59 -8.16
C GLU A 194 -3.20 -2.52 -9.33
N PRO A 195 -2.06 -1.83 -9.16
CA PRO A 195 -1.17 -1.48 -10.28
C PRO A 195 -0.52 -2.69 -10.94
N PHE A 196 -0.44 -3.84 -10.25
CA PHE A 196 0.27 -5.02 -10.73
C PHE A 196 -0.65 -6.21 -11.00
N SER A 197 -1.99 -6.03 -10.93
CA SER A 197 -2.94 -7.14 -11.07
C SER A 197 -2.95 -7.79 -12.45
N ALA A 198 -2.56 -7.04 -13.49
CA ALA A 198 -2.55 -7.50 -14.88
C ALA A 198 -1.18 -8.04 -15.35
N LEU A 199 -0.23 -8.25 -14.42
CA LEU A 199 1.13 -8.66 -14.72
C LEU A 199 1.37 -10.12 -14.33
N ASP A 200 2.17 -10.82 -15.13
CA ASP A 200 2.63 -12.16 -14.80
C ASP A 200 3.47 -12.17 -13.51
N PRO A 201 3.50 -13.28 -12.74
CA PRO A 201 4.12 -13.33 -11.40
C PRO A 201 5.58 -12.87 -11.35
N LEU A 202 6.40 -13.22 -12.35
CA LEU A 202 7.80 -12.80 -12.42
C LEU A 202 7.92 -11.27 -12.56
N ILE A 203 7.19 -10.69 -13.52
CA ILE A 203 7.19 -9.25 -13.77
C ILE A 203 6.59 -8.49 -12.59
N LYS A 204 5.57 -9.05 -11.92
CA LYS A 204 5.01 -8.48 -10.69
C LYS A 204 6.07 -8.35 -9.60
N THR A 205 6.87 -9.39 -9.37
CA THR A 205 7.96 -9.38 -8.38
C THR A 205 9.02 -8.33 -8.70
N ASP A 206 9.42 -8.23 -9.97
CA ASP A 206 10.37 -7.22 -10.44
C ASP A 206 9.83 -5.79 -10.19
N MET A 207 8.55 -5.57 -10.47
CA MET A 207 7.91 -4.28 -10.28
C MET A 207 7.76 -3.89 -8.81
N GLN A 208 7.46 -4.85 -7.94
CA GLN A 208 7.42 -4.64 -6.50
C GLN A 208 8.81 -4.29 -5.96
N THR A 209 9.85 -5.00 -6.40
CA THR A 209 11.25 -4.73 -6.03
C THR A 209 11.67 -3.33 -6.46
N LEU A 210 11.32 -2.93 -7.69
CA LEU A 210 11.55 -1.59 -8.21
C LEU A 210 10.82 -0.54 -7.35
N LEU A 211 9.56 -0.78 -6.99
CA LEU A 211 8.78 0.14 -6.15
C LEU A 211 9.42 0.33 -4.78
N ILE A 212 9.83 -0.76 -4.12
CA ILE A 212 10.51 -0.72 -2.81
C ILE A 212 11.81 0.08 -2.91
N LYS A 213 12.62 -0.17 -3.95
CA LYS A 213 13.87 0.56 -4.18
C LYS A 213 13.61 2.06 -4.36
N LEU A 214 12.67 2.43 -5.23
CA LEU A 214 12.31 3.83 -5.47
C LEU A 214 11.74 4.48 -4.21
N GLN A 215 10.97 3.75 -3.41
CA GLN A 215 10.42 4.27 -2.17
C GLN A 215 11.52 4.63 -1.16
N LYS A 216 12.59 3.82 -1.07
CA LYS A 216 13.76 4.12 -0.22
C LYS A 216 14.48 5.40 -0.66
N GLU A 217 14.57 5.64 -1.96
CA GLU A 217 15.24 6.82 -2.53
C GLU A 217 14.39 8.10 -2.41
N VAL A 218 13.09 8.02 -2.70
CA VAL A 218 12.24 9.21 -2.90
C VAL A 218 11.40 9.53 -1.66
N LYS A 219 11.19 8.55 -0.77
CA LYS A 219 10.45 8.68 0.51
C LYS A 219 9.09 9.38 0.37
N LYS A 220 8.33 9.05 -0.68
CA LYS A 220 6.98 9.58 -0.88
C LYS A 220 5.97 8.83 -0.02
N THR A 221 4.80 9.40 0.21
CA THR A 221 3.71 8.67 0.87
C THR A 221 3.00 7.82 -0.18
N ILE A 222 3.02 6.50 -0.05
CA ILE A 222 2.42 5.61 -1.05
C ILE A 222 1.18 4.95 -0.44
N ILE A 223 0.07 4.98 -1.17
CA ILE A 223 -1.16 4.26 -0.84
C ILE A 223 -1.36 3.22 -1.93
N PHE A 224 -1.16 1.95 -1.57
CA PHE A 224 -1.18 0.84 -2.49
C PHE A 224 -2.40 -0.03 -2.25
N VAL A 225 -3.23 -0.25 -3.27
CA VAL A 225 -4.39 -1.13 -3.18
C VAL A 225 -4.06 -2.46 -3.83
N THR A 226 -4.38 -3.54 -3.13
CA THR A 226 -4.30 -4.91 -3.67
C THR A 226 -5.38 -5.81 -3.09
N HIS A 227 -5.61 -6.94 -3.73
CA HIS A 227 -6.40 -8.04 -3.20
C HIS A 227 -5.52 -9.22 -2.71
N ASP A 228 -4.20 -9.12 -2.91
CA ASP A 228 -3.22 -10.16 -2.58
C ASP A 228 -2.50 -9.83 -1.27
N LEU A 229 -2.59 -10.75 -0.31
CA LEU A 229 -1.97 -10.57 1.00
C LEU A 229 -0.44 -10.73 0.96
N GLU A 230 0.10 -11.61 0.10
CA GLU A 230 1.55 -11.78 -0.03
C GLU A 230 2.19 -10.51 -0.55
N GLU A 231 1.56 -9.89 -1.56
CA GLU A 231 1.96 -8.57 -2.06
C GLU A 231 1.90 -7.50 -0.96
N ALA A 232 0.81 -7.47 -0.18
CA ALA A 232 0.65 -6.51 0.91
C ALA A 232 1.76 -6.63 1.97
N ILE A 233 2.15 -7.86 2.31
CA ILE A 233 3.22 -8.16 3.28
C ILE A 233 4.59 -7.80 2.70
N TYR A 234 4.80 -8.07 1.41
CA TYR A 234 6.09 -7.87 0.76
C TYR A 234 6.46 -6.38 0.64
N ILE A 235 5.49 -5.52 0.32
CA ILE A 235 5.75 -4.08 0.07
C ILE A 235 5.33 -3.16 1.23
N GLY A 236 4.42 -3.58 2.10
CA GLY A 236 3.72 -2.72 3.06
C GLY A 236 4.48 -2.42 4.34
N ASP A 237 4.65 -1.14 4.68
CA ASP A 237 5.00 -0.72 6.05
C ASP A 237 3.81 -0.95 7.00
N LYS A 238 2.61 -0.61 6.52
CA LYS A 238 1.33 -0.82 7.21
C LYS A 238 0.31 -1.38 6.25
N ILE A 239 -0.58 -2.21 6.77
CA ILE A 239 -1.65 -2.88 6.02
C ILE A 239 -2.96 -2.59 6.72
N VAL A 240 -3.95 -2.16 5.94
CA VAL A 240 -5.34 -2.04 6.37
C VAL A 240 -6.16 -3.00 5.55
N ILE A 241 -6.89 -3.89 6.24
CA ILE A 241 -7.79 -4.85 5.60
C ILE A 241 -9.19 -4.25 5.57
N LEU A 242 -9.75 -4.12 4.37
CA LEU A 242 -11.13 -3.72 4.12
C LEU A 242 -11.99 -4.93 3.81
N LYS A 243 -13.08 -5.06 4.56
CA LYS A 243 -14.15 -6.02 4.29
C LYS A 243 -15.47 -5.27 4.31
N ASP A 244 -16.29 -5.49 3.28
CA ASP A 244 -17.62 -4.90 3.21
C ASP A 244 -17.67 -3.39 3.46
N GLY A 245 -16.67 -2.65 2.98
CA GLY A 245 -16.63 -1.20 3.12
C GLY A 245 -16.16 -0.71 4.50
N GLU A 246 -15.74 -1.61 5.38
CA GLU A 246 -15.26 -1.32 6.73
C GLU A 246 -13.79 -1.73 6.87
N ALA A 247 -13.02 -0.93 7.60
CA ALA A 247 -11.64 -1.26 7.95
C ALA A 247 -11.63 -2.16 9.18
N ILE A 248 -11.39 -3.45 8.98
CA ILE A 248 -11.52 -4.48 10.03
C ILE A 248 -10.23 -4.70 10.83
N GLN A 249 -9.06 -4.43 10.24
CA GLN A 249 -7.77 -4.45 10.94
C GLN A 249 -6.79 -3.48 10.27
N ASN A 250 -5.97 -2.82 11.09
CA ASN A 250 -4.86 -1.97 10.67
C ASN A 250 -3.65 -2.32 11.53
N GLY A 251 -2.52 -2.63 10.90
CA GLY A 251 -1.29 -3.02 11.58
C GLY A 251 -0.12 -3.18 10.62
N ASN A 252 1.07 -3.46 11.16
CA ASN A 252 2.20 -3.89 10.33
C ASN A 252 2.03 -5.35 9.89
N SER A 253 2.88 -5.82 8.97
CA SER A 253 2.81 -7.19 8.45
C SER A 253 2.85 -8.27 9.53
N GLN A 254 3.69 -8.09 10.55
CA GLN A 254 3.84 -9.04 11.66
C GLN A 254 2.56 -9.15 12.49
N GLN A 255 1.93 -8.02 12.83
CA GLN A 255 0.66 -7.97 13.55
C GLN A 255 -0.48 -8.64 12.77
N ILE A 256 -0.54 -8.45 11.46
CA ILE A 256 -1.57 -9.09 10.62
C ILE A 256 -1.39 -10.62 10.63
N LEU A 257 -0.15 -11.12 10.58
CA LEU A 257 0.15 -12.55 10.51
C LEU A 257 0.06 -13.28 11.85
N LEU A 258 0.50 -12.63 12.93
CA LEU A 258 0.59 -13.22 14.28
C LEU A 258 -0.67 -13.01 15.10
N GLN A 259 -1.43 -11.94 14.84
CA GLN A 259 -2.61 -11.54 15.62
C GLN A 259 -3.78 -11.15 14.70
N PRO A 260 -4.31 -12.08 13.88
CA PRO A 260 -5.48 -11.82 13.06
C PRO A 260 -6.70 -11.53 13.97
N LYS A 261 -7.42 -10.43 13.72
CA LYS A 261 -8.55 -10.02 14.58
C LYS A 261 -9.80 -10.89 14.46
N ASN A 262 -9.94 -11.68 13.40
CA ASN A 262 -11.08 -12.56 13.16
C ASN A 262 -10.75 -13.64 12.12
N ASP A 263 -11.63 -14.65 12.03
CA ASP A 263 -11.49 -15.80 11.12
C ASP A 263 -11.36 -15.42 9.66
N TYR A 264 -12.00 -14.32 9.26
CA TYR A 264 -11.87 -13.83 7.89
C TYR A 264 -10.42 -13.46 7.59
N ILE A 265 -9.75 -12.73 8.49
CA ILE A 265 -8.34 -12.35 8.32
C ILE A 265 -7.44 -13.58 8.44
N ALA A 266 -7.69 -14.46 9.42
CA ALA A 266 -6.95 -15.71 9.60
C ALA A 266 -6.99 -16.59 8.33
N SER A 267 -8.11 -16.59 7.60
CA SER A 267 -8.24 -17.35 6.36
C SER A 267 -7.28 -16.88 5.24
N PHE A 268 -6.95 -15.58 5.19
CA PHE A 268 -5.97 -15.06 4.23
C PHE A 268 -4.54 -15.36 4.65
N THR A 269 -4.24 -15.27 5.94
CA THR A 269 -2.87 -15.47 6.45
C THR A 269 -2.41 -16.92 6.27
N ARG A 270 -3.32 -17.89 6.21
CA ARG A 270 -3.01 -19.31 5.96
C ARG A 270 -2.30 -19.58 4.65
N ARG A 271 -2.51 -18.75 3.62
CA ARG A 271 -1.89 -18.93 2.30
C ARG A 271 -0.48 -18.36 2.22
N VAL A 272 -0.10 -17.52 3.18
CA VAL A 272 1.19 -16.84 3.18
C VAL A 272 2.26 -17.79 3.68
N ASN A 273 3.40 -17.82 2.99
CA ASN A 273 4.60 -18.47 3.52
C ASN A 273 5.14 -17.72 4.75
N ARG A 274 4.73 -18.16 5.95
CA ARG A 274 5.13 -17.59 7.24
C ARG A 274 6.64 -17.60 7.45
N GLY A 275 7.32 -18.64 6.96
CA GLY A 275 8.78 -18.78 7.01
C GLY A 275 9.51 -17.61 6.35
N ARG A 276 8.98 -17.09 5.24
CA ARG A 276 9.56 -15.95 4.52
C ARG A 276 9.01 -14.59 4.94
N ALA A 277 7.81 -14.57 5.49
CA ALA A 277 7.10 -13.34 5.83
C ALA A 277 7.36 -12.83 7.25
N ILE A 278 7.56 -13.74 8.21
CA ILE A 278 7.73 -13.39 9.62
C ILE A 278 9.21 -13.17 9.92
N LYS A 279 9.47 -12.10 10.69
CA LYS A 279 10.80 -11.74 11.15
C LYS A 279 11.05 -12.32 12.53
N VAL A 280 12.25 -12.84 12.75
CA VAL A 280 12.61 -13.56 13.97
C VAL A 280 12.40 -12.73 15.24
N GLY A 281 12.68 -11.42 15.18
CA GLY A 281 12.44 -10.49 16.30
C GLY A 281 10.97 -10.37 16.74
N SER A 282 10.02 -10.89 15.95
CA SER A 282 8.60 -10.88 16.32
C SER A 282 8.19 -12.03 17.24
N ILE A 283 9.06 -13.02 17.42
CA ILE A 283 8.82 -14.21 18.27
C ILE A 283 9.95 -14.45 19.27
N THR A 284 10.82 -13.46 19.48
CA THR A 284 11.92 -13.56 20.43
C THR A 284 11.43 -13.55 21.87
N ASN A 285 12.02 -14.42 22.69
CA ASN A 285 11.86 -14.38 24.13
C ASN A 285 13.02 -13.59 24.74
N SER A 286 12.71 -12.52 25.47
CA SER A 286 13.68 -11.59 26.07
C SER A 286 14.13 -11.98 27.48
N THR A 287 13.57 -13.06 28.04
CA THR A 287 13.65 -13.37 29.47
C THR A 287 14.83 -14.26 29.90
N GLU A 288 15.61 -14.84 28.97
CA GLU A 288 16.77 -15.66 29.34
C GLU A 288 18.01 -15.31 28.52
N HIS A 289 19.14 -15.10 29.19
CA HIS A 289 20.44 -15.07 28.52
C HIS A 289 20.95 -16.51 28.37
N THR A 290 20.82 -17.05 27.16
CA THR A 290 21.44 -18.33 26.81
C THR A 290 22.68 -18.08 25.97
N TYR A 291 23.79 -18.73 26.33
CA TYR A 291 24.98 -18.78 25.47
C TYR A 291 24.71 -19.74 24.31
N THR A 292 24.85 -19.25 23.09
CA THR A 292 24.83 -20.05 21.86
C THR A 292 25.75 -19.38 20.84
N ASP A 293 26.41 -20.20 20.02
CA ASP A 293 27.35 -19.72 19.00
C ASP A 293 26.65 -19.24 17.72
N ALA A 294 25.33 -19.43 17.60
CA ALA A 294 24.55 -19.00 16.46
C ALA A 294 23.85 -17.65 16.74
N GLU A 295 24.05 -16.69 15.84
CA GLU A 295 23.49 -15.34 15.94
C GLU A 295 22.82 -14.90 14.63
N CYS A 296 21.73 -14.15 14.72
CA CYS A 296 21.10 -13.48 13.58
C CYS A 296 20.50 -12.13 13.95
N ASN A 297 20.22 -11.31 12.93
CA ASN A 297 19.55 -10.02 13.10
C ASN A 297 18.03 -10.22 13.28
N GLU A 298 17.38 -9.36 14.04
CA GLU A 298 15.94 -9.40 14.31
C GLU A 298 15.08 -9.34 13.04
N ASN A 299 15.61 -8.77 11.95
CA ASN A 299 14.99 -8.69 10.64
C ASN A 299 15.24 -9.93 9.75
N THR A 300 15.94 -10.96 10.24
CA THR A 300 16.10 -12.25 9.55
C THR A 300 14.76 -12.99 9.49
N CYS A 301 14.46 -13.61 8.34
CA CYS A 301 13.23 -14.37 8.18
C CYS A 301 13.29 -15.70 8.94
N LEU A 302 12.13 -16.22 9.37
CA LEU A 302 12.05 -17.47 10.12
C LEU A 302 12.68 -18.68 9.40
N GLU A 303 12.56 -18.77 8.07
CA GLU A 303 13.17 -19.87 7.28
C GLU A 303 14.70 -19.88 7.38
N GLU A 304 15.33 -18.70 7.37
CA GLU A 304 16.78 -18.54 7.50
C GLU A 304 17.23 -18.74 8.95
N ALA A 305 16.48 -18.16 9.89
CA ALA A 305 16.69 -18.35 11.32
C ALA A 305 16.62 -19.85 11.70
N LEU A 306 15.66 -20.60 11.15
CA LEU A 306 15.54 -22.05 11.38
C LEU A 306 16.78 -22.80 10.89
N LYS A 307 17.30 -22.46 9.70
CA LYS A 307 18.53 -23.07 9.15
C LYS A 307 19.74 -22.80 10.03
N LEU A 308 19.83 -21.62 10.65
CA LEU A 308 20.89 -21.28 11.61
C LEU A 308 20.71 -22.06 12.92
N ALA A 309 19.49 -22.08 13.45
CA ALA A 309 19.16 -22.81 14.68
C ALA A 309 19.50 -24.29 14.56
N LEU A 310 19.12 -24.95 13.47
CA LEU A 310 19.38 -26.39 13.26
C LEU A 310 20.87 -26.75 13.14
N LYS A 311 21.74 -25.78 12.85
CA LYS A 311 23.20 -25.97 12.82
C LYS A 311 23.86 -25.77 14.19
N SER A 312 23.20 -25.08 15.12
CA SER A 312 23.70 -24.92 16.49
C SER A 312 23.46 -26.21 17.31
N PRO A 313 24.40 -26.61 18.18
CA PRO A 313 24.22 -27.73 19.09
C PRO A 313 22.98 -27.59 19.98
N GLU A 314 22.70 -26.38 20.46
CA GLU A 314 21.58 -26.08 21.35
C GLU A 314 20.23 -25.96 20.61
N LYS A 315 20.26 -25.96 19.28
CA LYS A 315 19.09 -25.66 18.42
C LYS A 315 18.45 -24.31 18.74
N LYS A 316 19.26 -23.35 19.19
CA LYS A 316 18.88 -21.99 19.58
C LYS A 316 19.68 -20.98 18.77
N ILE A 317 19.15 -19.77 18.63
CA ILE A 317 19.88 -18.63 18.06
C ILE A 317 19.70 -17.40 18.93
N ARG A 318 20.79 -16.67 19.08
CA ARG A 318 20.82 -15.32 19.64
C ARG A 318 20.31 -14.33 18.60
N VAL A 319 19.43 -13.42 19.01
CA VAL A 319 18.88 -12.39 18.14
C VAL A 319 19.39 -11.03 18.56
N ILE A 320 19.93 -10.28 17.60
CA ILE A 320 20.46 -8.93 17.78
C ILE A 320 19.71 -7.92 16.92
N ASN A 321 19.72 -6.65 17.31
CA ASN A 321 19.19 -5.56 16.48
C ASN A 321 20.26 -5.04 15.50
N ASP A 322 19.93 -4.03 14.71
CA ASP A 322 20.86 -3.39 13.76
C ASP A 322 22.05 -2.68 14.44
N ASN A 323 21.98 -2.41 15.75
CA ASN A 323 23.06 -1.83 16.55
C ASN A 323 23.92 -2.90 17.26
N ASN A 324 23.71 -4.19 16.97
CA ASN A 324 24.31 -5.34 17.66
C ASN A 324 23.93 -5.45 19.15
N ASP A 325 22.85 -4.80 19.60
CA ASP A 325 22.33 -5.01 20.93
C ASP A 325 21.54 -6.32 20.99
N TYR A 326 21.63 -7.01 22.11
CA TYR A 326 20.88 -8.23 22.35
C TYR A 326 19.38 -7.95 22.47
N VAL A 327 18.57 -8.60 21.62
CA VAL A 327 17.10 -8.51 21.61
C VAL A 327 16.48 -9.68 22.37
N GLY A 328 17.07 -10.87 22.24
CA GLY A 328 16.52 -12.09 22.84
C GLY A 328 17.12 -13.34 22.21
N PHE A 329 16.47 -14.48 22.45
CA PHE A 329 16.77 -15.73 21.76
C PHE A 329 15.49 -16.37 21.24
N VAL A 330 15.65 -17.32 20.33
CA VAL A 330 14.57 -18.20 19.88
C VAL A 330 15.11 -19.60 19.63
N ASP A 331 14.32 -20.61 19.92
CA ASP A 331 14.66 -22.01 19.61
C ASP A 331 14.00 -22.49 18.30
N ALA A 332 14.57 -23.55 17.73
CA ALA A 332 14.06 -24.14 16.49
C ALA A 332 12.61 -24.63 16.62
N ALA A 333 12.18 -25.06 17.83
CA ALA A 333 10.83 -25.54 18.08
C ALA A 333 9.80 -24.40 17.95
N SER A 334 10.06 -23.25 18.57
CA SER A 334 9.25 -22.03 18.50
C SER A 334 9.17 -21.48 17.08
N ILE A 335 10.30 -21.53 16.35
CA ILE A 335 10.31 -21.16 14.92
C ILE A 335 9.41 -22.11 14.12
N MET A 336 9.56 -23.43 14.29
CA MET A 336 8.74 -24.41 13.58
C MET A 336 7.26 -24.29 13.93
N GLU A 337 6.92 -24.13 15.21
CA GLU A 337 5.55 -23.92 15.66
C GLU A 337 4.97 -22.67 14.99
N THR A 338 5.69 -21.56 14.97
CA THR A 338 5.23 -20.33 14.32
C THR A 338 5.04 -20.50 12.80
N ILE A 339 5.91 -21.26 12.14
CA ILE A 339 5.80 -21.55 10.70
C ILE A 339 4.60 -22.46 10.42
N CYS A 340 4.38 -23.47 11.26
CA CYS A 340 3.38 -24.52 11.07
C CYS A 340 1.99 -24.14 11.60
N GLU A 341 1.87 -23.27 12.60
CA GLU A 341 0.58 -22.88 13.19
C GLU A 341 -0.26 -22.04 12.21
N PRO A 342 -1.45 -22.54 11.83
CA PRO A 342 -2.51 -21.74 11.29
C PRO A 342 -3.57 -21.61 12.39
N LYS A 343 -3.33 -20.81 13.43
CA LYS A 343 -4.40 -20.47 14.38
C LYS A 343 -5.58 -19.82 13.64
#